data_AF-A0AAV5RYB5-F1
#
_entry.id   AF-A0AAV5RYB5-F1
#
_cell.length_a   1.000
_cell.length_b   1.000
_cell.length_c   1.000
_cell.angle_alpha   90.00
_cell.angle_beta   90.00
_cell.angle_gamma   90.00
#
_symmetry.space_group_name_H-M   'P 1'
#
loop_
_entity.id
_entity.type
_entity.pdbx_description
1 polymer ?
#
loop_
_entity_poly.entity_id
_entity_poly.type
_entity_poly.pdbx_seq_one_letter_code
_entity_poly.pdbx_strand_id
1 'polypeptide(L)'
;MVIFKKQLTEKRINNGRKLNNKETFYNEYHTWRTTVRRLLEGIKRMSSILYNTNSSFIQRYQRNNLRQNRFTQNNHSKNGAITNNSEEHVDDVPFVSKYDKDSQKYLQELCKSCFPPSLHQRIRNLKASPDLEIVALVSLVYKNFISTWYGPKIPTMDDQFPTEVFNLIERLISFGRQAEIDFKSILLDEFAALLSTHINAIRELSGTIEDPDTFYEKYCQLTLYDQDTYPYVITELVQQSLHSQSLLQSTFIDGILDELLLGRIFDSISEPYYLLRGISKICTKIIQRKIQIENHKQLSIWTKLKLKVRTIVSSFNYISSINIQKDTVTDSPITGRYISHTIFVDLLQLEIKKPLLYYTLRCAKELTLRSSLFTDISNNALNNILQKRLTNNLAIGSYIRLIRHTIFPNDNGMGPRTVIPTGEEFEEFKRQRVSEISTVLELHHVSSILSISQDQISEFVECISVNQKCNKLLYYRFVDCLLAHMVKSDMNVI
;
A
#
# COMPACT_ATOMS: atom_id res chain seq x y z
N MET A 1 8.62 -15.66 -9.36
CA MET A 1 8.15 -16.84 -10.15
C MET A 1 7.59 -16.46 -11.53
N VAL A 2 6.75 -15.41 -11.65
CA VAL A 2 6.21 -14.93 -12.95
C VAL A 2 7.31 -14.35 -13.86
N ILE A 3 8.25 -13.57 -13.29
CA ILE A 3 9.42 -13.03 -14.00
C ILE A 3 10.34 -14.16 -14.49
N PHE A 4 10.57 -15.20 -13.67
CA PHE A 4 11.39 -16.35 -14.02
C PHE A 4 10.74 -17.22 -15.12
N LYS A 5 9.40 -17.38 -15.08
CA LYS A 5 8.63 -18.05 -16.14
C LYS A 5 8.74 -17.32 -17.48
N LYS A 6 8.85 -15.98 -17.44
CA LYS A 6 8.93 -15.10 -18.62
C LYS A 6 10.35 -15.04 -19.23
N GLN A 7 11.39 -14.91 -18.40
CA GLN A 7 12.79 -14.96 -18.87
C GLN A 7 13.14 -16.32 -19.50
N LEU A 8 12.58 -17.43 -18.99
CA LEU A 8 12.76 -18.76 -19.60
C LEU A 8 11.97 -18.94 -20.89
N THR A 9 10.84 -18.25 -21.07
CA THR A 9 10.09 -18.27 -22.34
C THR A 9 10.80 -17.44 -23.41
N GLU A 10 11.42 -16.31 -23.05
CA GLU A 10 12.24 -15.51 -23.97
C GLU A 10 13.55 -16.22 -24.36
N LYS A 11 14.23 -16.91 -23.42
CA LYS A 11 15.40 -17.75 -23.75
C LYS A 11 15.05 -18.97 -24.62
N ARG A 12 13.83 -19.50 -24.50
CA ARG A 12 13.30 -20.60 -25.34
C ARG A 12 13.01 -20.18 -26.77
N ILE A 13 12.60 -18.94 -27.00
CA ILE A 13 12.35 -18.40 -28.34
C ILE A 13 13.68 -18.24 -29.10
N ASN A 14 14.76 -17.90 -28.40
CA ASN A 14 16.08 -17.68 -29.03
C ASN A 14 16.89 -18.97 -29.28
N ASN A 15 16.66 -20.04 -28.52
CA ASN A 15 17.41 -21.29 -28.65
C ASN A 15 16.50 -22.45 -29.07
N GLY A 16 16.27 -22.57 -30.38
CA GLY A 16 15.42 -23.58 -31.01
C GLY A 16 15.91 -25.03 -30.88
N ARG A 17 15.99 -25.57 -29.66
CA ARG A 17 16.20 -27.00 -29.41
C ARG A 17 15.17 -27.53 -28.42
N LYS A 18 14.33 -28.46 -28.90
CA LYS A 18 13.50 -29.34 -28.08
C LYS A 18 14.42 -30.31 -27.34
N LEU A 19 14.70 -30.04 -26.06
CA LEU A 19 15.36 -30.98 -25.14
C LEU A 19 14.41 -31.32 -23.99
N ASN A 20 14.46 -32.58 -23.55
CA ASN A 20 13.55 -33.18 -22.59
C ASN A 20 13.45 -32.39 -21.27
N ASN A 21 12.21 -32.22 -20.81
CA ASN A 21 11.71 -30.96 -20.27
C ASN A 21 11.59 -30.91 -18.73
N LYS A 22 12.16 -31.88 -17.99
CA LYS A 22 12.02 -31.94 -16.52
C LYS A 22 13.34 -31.97 -15.75
N GLU A 23 14.33 -32.72 -16.21
CA GLU A 23 15.62 -32.83 -15.48
C GLU A 23 16.50 -31.59 -15.62
N THR A 24 16.49 -30.93 -16.78
CA THR A 24 17.25 -29.68 -17.02
C THR A 24 16.69 -28.51 -16.22
N PHE A 25 15.37 -28.36 -16.17
CA PHE A 25 14.72 -27.34 -15.32
C PHE A 25 15.02 -27.58 -13.83
N TYR A 26 14.99 -28.83 -13.39
CA TYR A 26 15.29 -29.18 -12.00
C TYR A 26 16.76 -28.89 -11.66
N ASN A 27 17.70 -29.26 -12.53
CA ASN A 27 19.13 -29.06 -12.32
C ASN A 27 19.55 -27.58 -12.39
N GLU A 28 19.01 -26.78 -13.32
CA GLU A 28 19.30 -25.35 -13.40
C GLU A 28 18.71 -24.59 -12.21
N TYR A 29 17.49 -24.93 -11.79
CA TYR A 29 16.89 -24.38 -10.56
C TYR A 29 17.71 -24.75 -9.32
N HIS A 30 18.19 -26.01 -9.21
CA HIS A 30 19.00 -26.44 -8.08
C HIS A 30 20.38 -25.76 -8.03
N THR A 31 20.96 -25.48 -9.20
CA THR A 31 22.25 -24.78 -9.33
C THR A 31 22.11 -23.30 -8.98
N TRP A 32 21.04 -22.65 -9.45
CA TRP A 32 20.72 -21.28 -9.06
C TRP A 32 20.42 -21.18 -7.55
N ARG A 33 19.61 -22.09 -7.00
CA ARG A 33 19.28 -22.20 -5.57
C ARG A 33 20.52 -22.36 -4.68
N THR A 34 21.49 -23.18 -5.09
CA THR A 34 22.74 -23.38 -4.32
C THR A 34 23.68 -22.18 -4.41
N THR A 35 23.68 -21.46 -5.53
CA THR A 35 24.50 -20.26 -5.71
C THR A 35 23.94 -19.08 -4.91
N VAL A 36 22.62 -18.88 -4.93
CA VAL A 36 21.93 -17.85 -4.13
C VAL A 36 22.05 -18.15 -2.63
N ARG A 37 21.91 -19.41 -2.20
CA ARG A 37 22.09 -19.78 -0.78
C ARG A 37 23.53 -19.50 -0.28
N ARG A 38 24.55 -19.74 -1.10
CA ARG A 38 25.95 -19.39 -0.75
C ARG A 38 26.19 -17.88 -0.68
N LEU A 39 25.55 -17.11 -1.56
CA LEU A 39 25.60 -15.65 -1.52
C LEU A 39 24.87 -15.10 -0.28
N LEU A 40 23.71 -15.66 0.07
CA LEU A 40 22.94 -15.31 1.27
C LEU A 40 23.69 -15.67 2.56
N GLU A 41 24.38 -16.82 2.61
CA GLU A 41 25.24 -17.17 3.75
C GLU A 41 26.48 -16.26 3.85
N GLY A 42 27.01 -15.78 2.73
CA GLY A 42 28.07 -14.78 2.67
C GLY A 42 27.61 -13.41 3.21
N ILE A 43 26.45 -12.94 2.77
CA ILE A 43 25.85 -11.66 3.17
C ILE A 43 25.46 -11.68 4.66
N LYS A 44 24.88 -12.79 5.14
CA LYS A 44 24.51 -12.97 6.56
C LYS A 44 25.72 -13.03 7.50
N ARG A 45 26.90 -13.40 6.99
CA ARG A 45 28.18 -13.34 7.75
C ARG A 45 28.83 -11.96 7.73
N MET A 46 28.52 -11.10 6.76
CA MET A 46 29.12 -9.76 6.64
C MET A 46 28.27 -8.68 7.32
N SER A 47 26.94 -8.83 7.41
CA SER A 47 26.06 -7.87 8.10
C SER A 47 26.25 -7.83 9.63
N SER A 48 26.90 -8.83 10.23
CA SER A 48 27.23 -8.85 11.66
C SER A 48 28.50 -8.05 12.02
N ILE A 49 29.25 -7.54 11.04
CA ILE A 49 30.57 -6.94 11.26
C ILE A 49 30.51 -5.40 11.40
N LEU A 50 29.42 -4.74 11.02
CA LEU A 50 29.30 -3.26 11.06
C LEU A 50 28.34 -2.69 12.11
N TYR A 51 27.58 -3.53 12.81
CA TYR A 51 26.76 -3.09 13.94
C TYR A 51 27.46 -3.37 15.26
N ASN A 52 28.29 -2.42 15.69
CA ASN A 52 28.63 -2.28 17.09
C ASN A 52 27.33 -2.12 17.89
N THR A 53 27.03 -3.12 18.72
CA THR A 53 25.85 -3.27 19.58
C THR A 53 25.71 -2.18 20.66
N ASN A 54 26.53 -1.13 20.61
CA ASN A 54 26.53 0.02 21.51
C ASN A 54 25.84 1.28 20.94
N SER A 55 25.00 1.13 19.91
CA SER A 55 24.13 2.21 19.44
C SER A 55 23.14 2.61 20.54
N SER A 56 23.45 3.70 21.24
CA SER A 56 22.62 4.33 22.28
C SER A 56 21.21 4.73 21.79
N PHE A 57 20.96 4.68 20.47
CA PHE A 57 19.65 4.93 19.89
C PHE A 57 18.73 3.70 19.95
N ILE A 58 19.24 2.47 19.84
CA ILE A 58 18.42 1.27 20.08
C ILE A 58 17.94 1.28 21.53
N GLN A 59 18.84 1.63 22.47
CA GLN A 59 18.48 1.78 23.88
C GLN A 59 17.64 3.01 24.19
N ARG A 60 17.81 4.16 23.54
CA ARG A 60 16.94 5.34 23.74
C ARG A 60 15.53 5.12 23.18
N TYR A 61 15.41 4.50 22.00
CA TYR A 61 14.12 4.15 21.41
C TYR A 61 13.41 3.08 22.26
N GLN A 62 14.12 2.08 22.76
CA GLN A 62 13.56 1.08 23.68
C GLN A 62 13.27 1.63 25.09
N ARG A 63 14.12 2.52 25.65
CA ARG A 63 13.93 3.13 26.98
C ARG A 63 12.78 4.14 27.02
N ASN A 64 12.57 4.95 25.98
CA ASN A 64 11.40 5.83 25.93
C ASN A 64 10.10 5.03 25.85
N ASN A 65 10.08 3.91 25.11
CA ASN A 65 8.93 3.00 25.06
C ASN A 65 8.63 2.33 26.41
N LEU A 66 9.66 1.86 27.13
CA LEU A 66 9.49 1.25 28.46
C LEU A 66 9.08 2.25 29.55
N ARG A 67 9.48 3.52 29.44
CA ARG A 67 9.08 4.58 30.39
C ARG A 67 7.67 5.11 30.12
N GLN A 68 7.24 5.26 28.85
CA GLN A 68 5.88 5.68 28.53
C GLN A 68 4.83 4.66 28.98
N ASN A 69 5.06 3.36 28.79
CA ASN A 69 4.14 2.32 29.27
C ASN A 69 3.99 2.29 30.80
N ARG A 70 5.01 2.70 31.56
CA ARG A 70 4.93 2.80 33.03
C ARG A 70 4.13 4.02 33.51
N PHE A 71 4.13 5.13 32.76
CA PHE A 71 3.33 6.31 33.11
C PHE A 71 1.83 6.10 32.83
N THR A 72 1.46 5.38 31.77
CA THR A 72 0.06 5.03 31.51
C THR A 72 -0.51 4.00 32.48
N GLN A 73 0.31 3.06 32.98
CA GLN A 73 -0.16 2.13 34.03
C GLN A 73 -0.26 2.78 35.42
N ASN A 74 0.61 3.75 35.75
CA ASN A 74 0.56 4.42 37.04
C ASN A 74 -0.49 5.54 37.16
N ASN A 75 -0.97 6.11 36.06
CA ASN A 75 -2.01 7.15 36.12
C ASN A 75 -3.41 6.63 36.49
N HIS A 76 -3.61 5.32 36.58
CA HIS A 76 -4.80 4.73 37.19
C HIS A 76 -4.66 4.45 38.69
N SER A 77 -3.51 4.73 39.30
CA SER A 77 -3.33 4.54 40.74
C SER A 77 -2.40 5.60 41.33
N LYS A 78 -3.02 6.64 41.91
CA LYS A 78 -2.56 7.51 43.02
C LYS A 78 -2.48 9.00 42.68
N ASN A 79 -3.44 9.71 43.29
CA ASN A 79 -3.30 11.10 43.68
C ASN A 79 -2.09 11.28 44.62
N GLY A 80 -1.32 12.34 44.40
CA GLY A 80 -0.48 12.98 45.42
C GLY A 80 1.00 12.64 45.36
N ALA A 81 1.77 13.48 44.67
CA ALA A 81 3.01 14.11 45.18
C ALA A 81 3.70 14.87 44.04
N ILE A 82 3.75 16.19 44.18
CA ILE A 82 4.53 17.09 43.32
C ILE A 82 6.01 16.80 43.58
N THR A 83 6.71 16.30 42.56
CA THR A 83 8.18 16.35 42.52
C THR A 83 8.60 17.00 41.20
N ASN A 84 9.14 18.20 41.34
CA ASN A 84 9.76 18.98 40.26
C ASN A 84 11.08 18.30 39.89
N ASN A 85 11.09 17.58 38.77
CA ASN A 85 12.30 17.30 38.00
C ASN A 85 11.96 17.48 36.53
N SER A 86 12.24 18.70 36.05
CA SER A 86 12.25 19.09 34.65
C SER A 86 13.45 18.42 33.96
N GLU A 87 13.25 17.22 33.44
CA GLU A 87 14.13 16.61 32.43
C GLU A 87 13.35 16.46 31.12
N GLU A 88 13.85 17.14 30.09
CA GLU A 88 13.40 17.24 28.70
C GLU A 88 12.46 16.12 28.21
N HIS A 89 11.16 16.37 28.33
CA HIS A 89 10.25 15.96 27.28
C HIS A 89 10.76 16.63 25.99
N VAL A 90 11.24 15.85 25.02
CA VAL A 90 11.40 16.36 23.66
C VAL A 90 9.98 16.56 23.15
N ASP A 91 9.40 17.71 23.49
CA ASP A 91 8.15 18.15 22.92
C ASP A 91 8.37 18.25 21.41
N ASP A 92 7.60 17.48 20.65
CA ASP A 92 7.59 17.58 19.19
C ASP A 92 7.00 18.94 18.80
N VAL A 93 7.85 19.97 18.81
CA VAL A 93 7.45 21.32 18.44
C VAL A 93 7.06 21.29 16.97
N PRO A 94 5.82 21.69 16.62
CA PRO A 94 5.36 21.65 15.25
C PRO A 94 6.20 22.55 14.35
N PHE A 95 6.38 22.16 13.09
CA PHE A 95 7.09 22.98 12.13
C PHE A 95 6.36 24.30 11.91
N VAL A 96 7.02 25.41 12.25
CA VAL A 96 6.47 26.76 12.14
C VAL A 96 6.91 27.37 10.81
N SER A 97 5.94 27.80 10.01
CA SER A 97 6.14 28.52 8.75
C SER A 97 5.22 29.74 8.72
N LYS A 98 5.58 30.74 7.90
CA LYS A 98 4.76 31.95 7.69
C LYS A 98 3.53 31.69 6.82
N TYR A 99 3.46 30.53 6.18
CA TYR A 99 2.41 30.18 5.21
C TYR A 99 1.45 29.14 5.78
N ASP A 100 0.24 29.12 5.23
CA ASP A 100 -0.78 28.16 5.62
C ASP A 100 -0.30 26.72 5.42
N LYS A 101 -0.69 25.84 6.37
CA LYS A 101 -0.34 24.41 6.34
C LYS A 101 -0.74 23.78 5.00
N ASP A 102 0.14 22.97 4.44
CA ASP A 102 -0.01 22.30 3.14
C ASP A 102 -0.09 23.24 1.91
N SER A 103 0.17 24.54 2.05
CA SER A 103 0.36 25.43 0.90
C SER A 103 1.67 25.12 0.17
N GLN A 104 1.76 25.43 -1.12
CA GLN A 104 2.98 25.18 -1.90
C GLN A 104 4.21 25.83 -1.24
N LYS A 105 4.06 27.05 -0.71
CA LYS A 105 5.15 27.78 -0.06
C LYS A 105 5.54 27.15 1.28
N TYR A 106 4.55 26.69 2.07
CA TYR A 106 4.78 25.92 3.29
C TYR A 106 5.62 24.67 3.03
N LEU A 107 5.24 23.89 2.02
CA LEU A 107 5.95 22.66 1.66
C LEU A 107 7.37 22.93 1.16
N GLN A 108 7.57 24.00 0.38
CA GLN A 108 8.90 24.43 -0.03
C GLN A 108 9.77 24.85 1.16
N GLU A 109 9.23 25.56 2.14
CA GLU A 109 9.95 25.90 3.37
C GLU A 109 10.28 24.65 4.20
N LEU A 110 9.34 23.71 4.30
CA LEU A 110 9.55 22.43 4.97
C LEU A 110 10.70 21.65 4.34
N CYS A 111 10.70 21.50 3.01
CA CYS A 111 11.77 20.80 2.29
C CYS A 111 13.13 21.52 2.47
N LYS A 112 13.16 22.86 2.39
CA LYS A 112 14.38 23.66 2.60
C LYS A 112 14.92 23.56 4.03
N SER A 113 14.07 23.32 5.02
CA SER A 113 14.51 23.11 6.40
C SER A 113 15.22 21.77 6.61
N CYS A 114 14.98 20.79 5.73
CA CYS A 114 15.55 19.45 5.82
C CYS A 114 16.81 19.29 4.96
N PHE A 115 16.87 19.94 3.80
CA PHE A 115 17.93 19.79 2.81
C PHE A 115 18.89 20.99 2.76
N PRO A 116 20.15 20.77 2.32
CA PRO A 116 21.17 21.83 2.25
C PRO A 116 20.83 22.95 1.25
N PRO A 117 21.46 24.14 1.41
CA PRO A 117 21.16 25.34 0.61
C PRO A 117 21.41 25.14 -0.89
N SER A 118 22.34 24.27 -1.27
CA SER A 118 22.63 23.87 -2.66
C SER A 118 21.38 23.37 -3.42
N LEU A 119 20.42 22.76 -2.72
CA LEU A 119 19.19 22.23 -3.31
C LEU A 119 18.01 23.21 -3.31
N HIS A 120 18.12 24.36 -2.63
CA HIS A 120 16.97 25.26 -2.39
C HIS A 120 16.39 25.85 -3.68
N GLN A 121 17.21 26.04 -4.72
CA GLN A 121 16.75 26.51 -6.02
C GLN A 121 15.94 25.43 -6.75
N ARG A 122 16.38 24.16 -6.71
CA ARG A 122 15.66 23.03 -7.30
C ARG A 122 14.31 22.81 -6.61
N ILE A 123 14.31 22.83 -5.28
CA ILE A 123 13.08 22.72 -4.47
C ILE A 123 12.07 23.83 -4.80
N ARG A 124 12.54 25.06 -5.06
CA ARG A 124 11.68 26.18 -5.46
C ARG A 124 10.97 25.95 -6.80
N ASN A 125 11.63 25.22 -7.71
CA ASN A 125 11.12 24.95 -9.05
C ASN A 125 10.15 23.75 -9.12
N LEU A 126 9.99 23.00 -8.03
CA LEU A 126 9.06 21.86 -7.97
C LEU A 126 7.59 22.32 -8.07
N LYS A 127 6.81 21.61 -8.89
CA LYS A 127 5.38 21.82 -9.06
C LYS A 127 4.61 21.38 -7.80
N ALA A 128 3.49 22.06 -7.51
CA ALA A 128 2.76 21.92 -6.24
C ALA A 128 2.22 20.50 -5.94
N SER A 129 1.83 19.71 -6.95
CA SER A 129 1.38 18.32 -6.74
C SER A 129 1.57 17.48 -8.02
N PRO A 130 1.92 16.19 -7.92
CA PRO A 130 2.18 15.41 -6.70
C PRO A 130 3.62 15.53 -6.14
N ASP A 131 4.57 16.02 -6.94
CA ASP A 131 6.01 15.94 -6.64
C ASP A 131 6.42 16.58 -5.32
N LEU A 132 5.94 17.79 -5.06
CA LEU A 132 6.30 18.53 -3.85
C LEU A 132 5.79 17.83 -2.58
N GLU A 133 4.65 17.14 -2.65
CA GLU A 133 4.13 16.34 -1.54
C GLU A 133 5.00 15.09 -1.31
N ILE A 134 5.47 14.43 -2.38
CA ILE A 134 6.42 13.30 -2.30
C ILE A 134 7.73 13.76 -1.66
N VAL A 135 8.31 14.83 -2.20
CA VAL A 135 9.57 15.39 -1.70
C VAL A 135 9.42 15.85 -0.26
N ALA A 136 8.30 16.47 0.14
CA ALA A 136 8.05 16.85 1.52
C ALA A 136 7.99 15.64 2.47
N LEU A 137 7.30 14.57 2.08
CA LEU A 137 7.26 13.33 2.86
C LEU A 137 8.67 12.74 3.03
N VAL A 138 9.43 12.63 1.94
CA VAL A 138 10.78 12.07 1.98
C VAL A 138 11.76 13.00 2.71
N SER A 139 11.58 14.33 2.65
CA SER A 139 12.36 15.30 3.41
C SER A 139 12.26 15.04 4.92
N LEU A 140 11.05 14.70 5.40
CA LEU A 140 10.82 14.36 6.80
C LEU A 140 11.46 13.03 7.18
N VAL A 141 11.42 12.04 6.28
CA VAL A 141 12.14 10.78 6.46
C VAL A 141 13.65 11.04 6.54
N TYR A 142 14.20 11.85 5.62
CA TYR A 142 15.60 12.25 5.62
C TYR A 142 15.97 12.97 6.93
N LYS A 143 15.17 13.94 7.39
CA LYS A 143 15.41 14.68 8.62
C LYS A 143 15.43 13.79 9.87
N ASN A 144 14.49 12.86 9.98
CA ASN A 144 14.37 12.04 11.19
C ASN A 144 15.33 10.85 11.19
N PHE A 145 15.66 10.30 10.01
CA PHE A 145 16.40 9.05 9.92
C PHE A 145 17.82 9.21 9.38
N ILE A 146 18.10 10.17 8.49
CA ILE A 146 19.40 10.31 7.82
C ILE A 146 20.23 11.41 8.48
N SER A 147 19.69 12.63 8.63
CA SER A 147 20.45 13.75 9.22
C SER A 147 20.75 13.58 10.71
N THR A 148 20.12 12.63 11.39
CA THR A 148 20.41 12.32 12.81
C THR A 148 21.75 11.60 13.01
N TRP A 149 22.31 10.99 11.96
CA TRP A 149 23.64 10.38 12.00
C TRP A 149 24.61 10.98 10.98
N TYR A 150 24.14 11.37 9.79
CA TYR A 150 24.95 12.06 8.79
C TYR A 150 25.12 13.54 9.16
N GLY A 151 26.34 13.95 9.50
CA GLY A 151 26.66 15.26 10.08
C GLY A 151 27.00 15.18 11.57
N PRO A 152 26.07 14.78 12.47
CA PRO A 152 26.37 14.72 13.91
C PRO A 152 27.28 13.55 14.33
N LYS A 153 27.07 12.34 13.77
CA LYS A 153 27.87 11.15 14.13
C LYS A 153 29.01 10.89 13.16
N ILE A 154 28.78 11.20 11.89
CA ILE A 154 29.82 11.25 10.87
C ILE A 154 30.08 12.74 10.63
N PRO A 155 31.05 13.36 11.33
CA PRO A 155 31.32 14.80 11.26
C PRO A 155 31.74 15.20 9.86
N THR A 156 30.75 15.56 9.05
CA THR A 156 30.91 15.89 7.63
C THR A 156 29.99 17.07 7.34
N MET A 157 30.53 18.08 6.66
CA MET A 157 29.78 19.26 6.20
C MET A 157 29.51 19.18 4.69
N ASP A 158 29.62 17.98 4.11
CA ASP A 158 29.49 17.77 2.68
C ASP A 158 28.03 17.59 2.26
N ASP A 159 27.63 18.40 1.29
CA ASP A 159 26.33 18.43 0.64
C ASP A 159 26.17 17.34 -0.44
N GLN A 160 27.24 16.63 -0.82
CA GLN A 160 27.20 15.61 -1.89
C GLN A 160 26.21 14.50 -1.61
N PHE A 161 26.28 13.86 -0.44
CA PHE A 161 25.39 12.75 -0.12
C PHE A 161 23.91 13.16 0.00
N PRO A 162 23.54 14.26 0.70
CA PRO A 162 22.16 14.78 0.66
C PRO A 162 21.68 15.10 -0.76
N THR A 163 22.58 15.61 -1.61
CA THR A 163 22.30 15.88 -3.03
C THR A 163 22.02 14.59 -3.80
N GLU A 164 22.77 13.52 -3.57
CA GLU A 164 22.52 12.23 -4.22
C GLU A 164 21.22 11.56 -3.75
N VAL A 165 20.88 11.68 -2.46
CA VAL A 165 19.56 11.24 -1.96
C VAL A 165 18.44 12.01 -2.65
N PHE A 166 18.60 13.33 -2.82
CA PHE A 166 17.63 14.13 -3.56
C PHE A 166 17.54 13.75 -5.04
N ASN A 167 18.69 13.53 -5.71
CA ASN A 167 18.76 13.06 -7.10
C ASN A 167 18.09 11.69 -7.28
N LEU A 168 18.23 10.79 -6.30
CA LEU A 168 17.54 9.51 -6.27
C LEU A 168 16.03 9.70 -6.24
N ILE A 169 15.52 10.57 -5.36
CA ILE A 169 14.08 10.84 -5.23
C ILE A 169 13.53 11.42 -6.55
N GLU A 170 14.21 12.40 -7.15
CA GLU A 170 13.79 12.96 -8.43
C GLU A 170 13.78 11.93 -9.56
N ARG A 171 14.78 11.03 -9.60
CA ARG A 171 14.80 9.91 -10.55
C ARG A 171 13.61 8.99 -10.35
N LEU A 172 13.29 8.61 -9.12
CA LEU A 172 12.12 7.76 -8.81
C LEU A 172 10.79 8.44 -9.18
N ILE A 173 10.66 9.75 -8.94
CA ILE A 173 9.48 10.51 -9.35
C ILE A 173 9.38 10.58 -10.89
N SER A 174 10.50 10.81 -11.58
CA SER A 174 10.54 10.84 -13.04
C SER A 174 10.19 9.48 -13.64
N PHE A 175 10.76 8.40 -13.10
CA PHE A 175 10.46 7.02 -13.48
C PHE A 175 8.98 6.70 -13.28
N GLY A 176 8.41 7.05 -12.12
CA GLY A 176 6.98 6.86 -11.85
C GLY A 176 6.05 7.67 -12.77
N ARG A 177 6.52 8.75 -13.39
CA ARG A 177 5.76 9.52 -14.39
C ARG A 177 5.85 8.93 -15.78
N GLN A 178 6.99 8.37 -16.13
CA GLN A 178 7.24 7.77 -17.44
C GLN A 178 6.60 6.38 -17.54
N ALA A 179 6.44 5.69 -16.42
CA ALA A 179 5.75 4.41 -16.36
C ALA A 179 4.25 4.57 -16.70
N GLU A 180 3.85 4.09 -17.88
CA GLU A 180 2.44 3.90 -18.22
C GLU A 180 1.89 2.68 -17.46
N ILE A 181 1.50 2.90 -16.22
CA ILE A 181 0.94 1.86 -15.35
C ILE A 181 -0.54 1.66 -15.69
N ASP A 182 -0.90 0.47 -16.19
CA ASP A 182 -2.30 0.07 -16.34
C ASP A 182 -2.92 -0.26 -14.97
N PHE A 183 -3.29 0.79 -14.23
CA PHE A 183 -3.97 0.68 -12.94
C PHE A 183 -5.29 -0.10 -13.02
N LYS A 184 -5.92 -0.17 -14.20
CA LYS A 184 -7.18 -0.90 -14.38
C LYS A 184 -6.92 -2.40 -14.28
N SER A 185 -5.98 -2.94 -15.06
CA SER A 185 -5.61 -4.35 -14.99
C SER A 185 -5.04 -4.72 -13.61
N ILE A 186 -4.17 -3.87 -13.05
CA ILE A 186 -3.56 -4.15 -11.74
C ILE A 186 -4.61 -4.22 -10.64
N LEU A 187 -5.50 -3.23 -10.54
CA LEU A 187 -6.47 -3.19 -9.45
C LEU A 187 -7.56 -4.27 -9.58
N LEU A 188 -8.05 -4.50 -10.80
CA LEU A 188 -9.23 -5.33 -11.03
C LEU A 188 -8.89 -6.80 -11.29
N ASP A 189 -7.69 -7.10 -11.76
CA ASP A 189 -7.29 -8.49 -12.04
C ASP A 189 -6.23 -8.96 -11.03
N GLU A 190 -5.08 -8.30 -10.99
CA GLU A 190 -3.93 -8.83 -10.26
C GLU A 190 -4.08 -8.66 -8.74
N PHE A 191 -4.39 -7.45 -8.26
CA PHE A 191 -4.61 -7.20 -6.84
C PHE A 191 -5.82 -7.98 -6.32
N ALA A 192 -6.86 -8.09 -7.13
CA ALA A 192 -8.02 -8.91 -6.84
C ALA A 192 -7.63 -10.40 -6.68
N ALA A 193 -6.80 -10.93 -7.58
CA ALA A 193 -6.28 -12.29 -7.49
C ALA A 193 -5.39 -12.51 -6.27
N LEU A 194 -4.48 -11.57 -5.97
CA LEU A 194 -3.63 -11.64 -4.77
C LEU A 194 -4.49 -11.63 -3.49
N LEU A 195 -5.49 -10.77 -3.41
CA LEU A 195 -6.40 -10.71 -2.27
C LEU A 195 -7.25 -11.99 -2.13
N SER A 196 -7.78 -12.51 -3.24
CA SER A 196 -8.51 -13.79 -3.30
C SER A 196 -7.66 -14.94 -2.75
N THR A 197 -6.42 -15.11 -3.25
CA THR A 197 -5.51 -16.16 -2.77
C THR A 197 -5.19 -16.00 -1.29
N HIS A 198 -5.02 -14.77 -0.82
CA HIS A 198 -4.76 -14.48 0.59
C HIS A 198 -5.95 -14.86 1.48
N ILE A 199 -7.16 -14.43 1.13
CA ILE A 199 -8.38 -14.74 1.89
C ILE A 199 -8.61 -16.25 1.95
N ASN A 200 -8.50 -16.93 0.81
CA ASN A 200 -8.74 -18.38 0.76
C ASN A 200 -7.69 -19.15 1.56
N ALA A 201 -6.41 -18.78 1.45
CA ALA A 201 -5.35 -19.39 2.24
C ALA A 201 -5.53 -19.15 3.74
N ILE A 202 -5.93 -17.95 4.16
CA ILE A 202 -6.21 -17.68 5.58
C ILE A 202 -7.36 -18.55 6.06
N ARG A 203 -8.50 -18.59 5.35
CA ARG A 203 -9.65 -19.37 5.78
C ARG A 203 -9.38 -20.87 5.89
N GLU A 204 -8.61 -21.43 4.96
CA GLU A 204 -8.21 -22.83 5.01
C GLU A 204 -7.39 -23.16 6.27
N LEU A 205 -6.57 -22.21 6.71
CA LEU A 205 -5.71 -22.36 7.88
C LEU A 205 -6.43 -22.00 9.19
N SER A 206 -7.39 -21.08 9.16
CA SER A 206 -8.08 -20.47 10.31
C SER A 206 -8.95 -21.43 11.15
N GLY A 207 -9.02 -22.72 10.83
CA GLY A 207 -9.64 -23.74 11.68
C GLY A 207 -8.71 -24.89 12.07
N THR A 208 -7.46 -24.88 11.59
CA THR A 208 -6.60 -26.08 11.59
C THR A 208 -5.32 -25.88 12.40
N ILE A 209 -4.85 -24.64 12.58
CA ILE A 209 -3.53 -24.34 13.14
C ILE A 209 -3.61 -23.18 14.10
N GLU A 210 -3.19 -23.41 15.35
CA GLU A 210 -3.12 -22.39 16.39
C GLU A 210 -1.72 -21.73 16.48
N ASP A 211 -0.65 -22.44 16.10
CA ASP A 211 0.71 -21.93 16.18
C ASP A 211 1.02 -20.90 15.07
N PRO A 212 1.38 -19.65 15.39
CA PRO A 212 1.56 -18.58 14.41
C PRO A 212 2.72 -18.79 13.43
N ASP A 213 3.78 -19.49 13.83
CA ASP A 213 4.93 -19.74 12.96
C ASP A 213 4.63 -20.86 11.95
N THR A 214 4.04 -21.97 12.41
CA THR A 214 3.51 -23.01 11.52
C THR A 214 2.42 -22.47 10.60
N PHE A 215 1.59 -21.54 11.09
CA PHE A 215 0.55 -20.88 10.29
C PHE A 215 1.18 -20.12 9.10
N TYR A 216 2.22 -19.32 9.36
CA TYR A 216 2.92 -18.58 8.31
C TYR A 216 3.61 -19.51 7.31
N GLU A 217 4.22 -20.59 7.78
CA GLU A 217 4.84 -21.58 6.90
C GLU A 217 3.85 -22.19 5.92
N LYS A 218 2.71 -22.68 6.41
CA LYS A 218 1.69 -23.28 5.52
C LYS A 218 1.04 -22.23 4.63
N TYR A 219 0.86 -21.00 5.10
CA TYR A 219 0.39 -19.89 4.27
C TYR A 219 1.35 -19.61 3.10
N CYS A 220 2.66 -19.64 3.33
CA CYS A 220 3.66 -19.51 2.28
C CYS A 220 3.55 -20.65 1.25
N GLN A 221 3.35 -21.89 1.71
CA GLN A 221 3.15 -23.05 0.84
C GLN A 221 1.88 -22.92 -0.01
N LEU A 222 0.75 -22.52 0.57
CA LEU A 222 -0.53 -22.33 -0.14
C LEU A 222 -0.45 -21.19 -1.17
N THR A 223 0.28 -20.13 -0.84
CA THR A 223 0.46 -18.99 -1.76
C THR A 223 1.59 -19.19 -2.77
N LEU A 224 2.36 -20.28 -2.67
CA LEU A 224 3.53 -20.61 -3.50
C LEU A 224 4.67 -19.58 -3.40
N TYR A 225 4.87 -19.01 -2.21
CA TYR A 225 5.97 -18.10 -1.92
C TYR A 225 6.93 -18.70 -0.89
N ASP A 226 8.19 -18.32 -0.98
CA ASP A 226 9.24 -18.70 -0.04
C ASP A 226 9.26 -17.73 1.15
N GLN A 227 9.49 -18.27 2.36
CA GLN A 227 9.40 -17.52 3.62
C GLN A 227 10.44 -16.38 3.73
N ASP A 228 11.64 -16.58 3.16
CA ASP A 228 12.81 -15.72 3.36
C ASP A 228 13.14 -14.82 2.17
N THR A 229 12.27 -14.77 1.15
CA THR A 229 12.57 -14.06 -0.09
C THR A 229 12.32 -12.56 0.00
N TYR A 230 11.33 -12.15 0.80
CA TYR A 230 11.03 -10.74 1.01
C TYR A 230 11.59 -10.27 2.35
N PRO A 231 12.10 -9.02 2.44
CA PRO A 231 11.98 -7.94 1.45
C PRO A 231 13.03 -7.90 0.32
N TYR A 232 14.08 -8.72 0.39
CA TYR A 232 15.30 -8.60 -0.44
C TYR A 232 15.06 -8.47 -1.95
N VAL A 233 14.06 -9.17 -2.51
CA VAL A 233 13.73 -9.08 -3.95
C VAL A 233 13.34 -7.66 -4.37
N ILE A 234 12.60 -6.94 -3.54
CA ILE A 234 12.20 -5.56 -3.84
C ILE A 234 13.44 -4.66 -3.85
N THR A 235 14.33 -4.85 -2.89
CA THR A 235 15.57 -4.10 -2.75
C THR A 235 16.52 -4.37 -3.92
N GLU A 236 16.64 -5.63 -4.35
CA GLU A 236 17.43 -6.01 -5.53
C GLU A 236 16.92 -5.31 -6.80
N LEU A 237 15.59 -5.24 -6.99
CA LEU A 237 15.00 -4.53 -8.13
C LEU A 237 15.29 -3.03 -8.09
N VAL A 238 15.21 -2.41 -6.92
CA VAL A 238 15.57 -0.99 -6.77
C VAL A 238 17.06 -0.78 -7.03
N GLN A 239 17.93 -1.66 -6.56
CA GLN A 239 19.37 -1.57 -6.83
C GLN A 239 19.70 -1.70 -8.32
N GLN A 240 19.04 -2.61 -9.04
CA GLN A 240 19.22 -2.75 -10.49
C GLN A 240 18.91 -1.44 -11.24
N SER A 241 17.91 -0.68 -10.78
CA SER A 241 17.55 0.63 -11.37
C SER A 241 18.60 1.73 -11.13
N LEU A 242 19.51 1.56 -10.16
CA LEU A 242 20.53 2.56 -9.82
C LEU A 242 21.80 2.43 -10.66
N HIS A 243 21.95 1.36 -11.42
CA HIS A 243 23.09 1.09 -12.32
C HIS A 243 24.47 1.35 -11.68
N SER A 244 24.61 1.12 -10.37
CA SER A 244 25.85 1.38 -9.65
C SER A 244 26.59 0.10 -9.29
N GLN A 245 27.92 0.14 -9.40
CA GLN A 245 28.79 -0.99 -9.07
C GLN A 245 29.38 -0.87 -7.65
N SER A 246 28.99 0.15 -6.89
CA SER A 246 29.55 0.43 -5.56
C SER A 246 28.90 -0.46 -4.50
N LEU A 247 29.73 -1.29 -3.84
CA LEU A 247 29.32 -2.13 -2.71
C LEU A 247 28.81 -1.31 -1.52
N LEU A 248 29.38 -0.12 -1.29
CA LEU A 248 28.93 0.76 -0.21
C LEU A 248 27.54 1.30 -0.48
N GLN A 249 27.25 1.64 -1.74
CA GLN A 249 25.93 2.09 -2.12
C GLN A 249 24.91 0.96 -2.02
N SER A 250 25.23 -0.25 -2.47
CA SER A 250 24.32 -1.39 -2.36
C SER A 250 24.00 -1.70 -0.90
N THR A 251 25.02 -1.85 -0.06
CA THR A 251 24.85 -2.13 1.38
C THR A 251 24.09 -1.02 2.12
N PHE A 252 24.28 0.23 1.74
CA PHE A 252 23.51 1.35 2.28
C PHE A 252 22.03 1.28 1.87
N ILE A 253 21.76 0.97 0.60
CA ILE A 253 20.39 0.81 0.09
C ILE A 253 19.71 -0.40 0.73
N ASP A 254 20.43 -1.51 0.95
CA ASP A 254 19.95 -2.67 1.70
C ASP A 254 19.53 -2.27 3.12
N GLY A 255 20.40 -1.56 3.85
CA GLY A 255 20.08 -1.09 5.20
C GLY A 255 18.86 -0.17 5.25
N ILE A 256 18.71 0.73 4.28
CA ILE A 256 17.54 1.63 4.25
C ILE A 256 16.26 0.90 3.82
N LEU A 257 16.31 0.11 2.75
CA LEU A 257 15.12 -0.52 2.23
C LEU A 257 14.73 -1.74 3.05
N ASP A 258 15.64 -2.69 3.30
CA ASP A 258 15.31 -3.93 3.98
C ASP A 258 15.11 -3.73 5.49
N GLU A 259 16.00 -3.01 6.17
CA GLU A 259 15.93 -2.91 7.64
C GLU A 259 14.97 -1.80 8.10
N LEU A 260 14.98 -0.64 7.44
CA LEU A 260 14.23 0.54 7.91
C LEU A 260 12.83 0.64 7.28
N LEU A 261 12.75 0.72 5.95
CA LEU A 261 11.47 0.95 5.25
C LEU A 261 10.62 -0.33 5.21
N LEU A 262 11.11 -1.38 4.55
CA LEU A 262 10.38 -2.65 4.37
C LEU A 262 10.41 -3.50 5.63
N GLY A 263 11.43 -3.39 6.47
CA GLY A 263 11.46 -4.02 7.78
C GLY A 263 10.50 -3.31 8.72
N ARG A 264 10.97 -2.24 9.37
CA ARG A 264 10.26 -1.60 10.50
C ARG A 264 8.96 -0.90 10.12
N ILE A 265 8.94 -0.10 9.05
CA ILE A 265 7.74 0.67 8.69
C ILE A 265 6.65 -0.26 8.16
N PHE A 266 6.97 -1.16 7.23
CA PHE A 266 6.00 -2.12 6.74
C PHE A 266 5.55 -3.09 7.83
N ASP A 267 6.41 -3.50 8.76
CA ASP A 267 5.98 -4.27 9.94
C ASP A 267 4.89 -3.55 10.70
N SER A 268 5.08 -2.26 11.00
CA SER A 268 4.07 -1.47 11.70
C SER A 268 2.76 -1.35 10.89
N ILE A 269 2.82 -1.06 9.58
CA ILE A 269 1.62 -0.90 8.73
C ILE A 269 0.88 -2.23 8.53
N SER A 270 1.58 -3.36 8.65
CA SER A 270 1.01 -4.71 8.52
C SER A 270 0.28 -5.19 9.77
N GLU A 271 0.41 -4.48 10.89
CA GLU A 271 -0.38 -4.79 12.09
C GLU A 271 -1.88 -4.63 11.75
N PRO A 272 -2.72 -5.64 12.07
CA PRO A 272 -4.15 -5.62 11.75
C PRO A 272 -4.91 -4.37 12.21
N TYR A 273 -4.49 -3.80 13.33
CA TYR A 273 -5.06 -2.57 13.87
C TYR A 273 -5.03 -1.42 12.84
N TYR A 274 -3.89 -1.17 12.19
CA TYR A 274 -3.77 -0.08 11.23
C TYR A 274 -4.51 -0.38 9.93
N LEU A 275 -4.55 -1.64 9.50
CA LEU A 275 -5.34 -2.12 8.38
C LEU A 275 -6.83 -1.79 8.56
N LEU A 276 -7.40 -2.24 9.67
CA LEU A 276 -8.80 -1.99 10.01
C LEU A 276 -9.08 -0.51 10.22
N ARG A 277 -8.14 0.24 10.81
CA ARG A 277 -8.25 1.70 10.94
C ARG A 277 -8.23 2.40 9.58
N GLY A 278 -7.43 1.91 8.63
CA GLY A 278 -7.41 2.40 7.25
C GLY A 278 -8.75 2.21 6.57
N ILE A 279 -9.31 0.99 6.66
CA ILE A 279 -10.66 0.65 6.15
C ILE A 279 -11.71 1.57 6.77
N SER A 280 -11.68 1.75 8.10
CA SER A 280 -12.59 2.66 8.84
C SER A 280 -12.53 4.10 8.34
N LYS A 281 -11.32 4.66 8.16
CA LYS A 281 -11.16 6.02 7.64
C LYS A 281 -11.77 6.16 6.24
N ILE A 282 -11.68 5.13 5.42
CA ILE A 282 -12.31 5.10 4.10
C ILE A 282 -13.83 5.05 4.24
N CYS A 283 -14.35 4.15 5.08
CA CYS A 283 -15.78 4.01 5.36
C CYS A 283 -16.39 5.32 5.89
N THR A 284 -15.80 5.92 6.93
CA THR A 284 -16.25 7.20 7.50
C THR A 284 -16.23 8.33 6.49
N LYS A 285 -15.20 8.41 5.62
CA LYS A 285 -15.14 9.41 4.54
C LYS A 285 -16.25 9.20 3.50
N ILE A 286 -16.63 7.96 3.22
CA ILE A 286 -17.77 7.64 2.34
C ILE A 286 -19.09 8.06 3.00
N ILE A 287 -19.29 7.71 4.29
CA ILE A 287 -20.46 8.08 5.08
C ILE A 287 -20.62 9.60 5.10
N GLN A 288 -19.57 10.33 5.50
CA GLN A 288 -19.58 11.80 5.61
C GLN A 288 -19.92 12.47 4.27
N ARG A 289 -19.34 12.00 3.17
CA ARG A 289 -19.65 12.53 1.83
C ARG A 289 -21.11 12.32 1.48
N LYS A 290 -21.68 11.16 1.78
CA LYS A 290 -23.08 10.88 1.47
C LYS A 290 -24.02 11.75 2.31
N ILE A 291 -23.74 11.90 3.61
CA ILE A 291 -24.50 12.79 4.50
C ILE A 291 -24.43 14.24 4.01
N GLN A 292 -23.25 14.74 3.61
CA GLN A 292 -23.11 16.07 3.03
C GLN A 292 -23.96 16.23 1.74
N ILE A 293 -23.95 15.22 0.88
CA ILE A 293 -24.76 15.21 -0.35
C ILE A 293 -26.26 15.18 -0.02
N GLU A 294 -26.69 14.43 0.99
CA GLU A 294 -28.10 14.35 1.40
C GLU A 294 -28.57 15.66 2.06
N ASN A 295 -27.74 16.29 2.89
CA ASN A 295 -28.02 17.59 3.50
C ASN A 295 -28.14 18.71 2.44
N HIS A 296 -27.29 18.70 1.41
CA HIS A 296 -27.45 19.62 0.27
C HIS A 296 -28.65 19.29 -0.62
N LYS A 297 -29.17 18.06 -0.59
CA LYS A 297 -30.34 17.59 -1.36
C LYS A 297 -31.68 17.78 -0.65
N GLN A 298 -31.71 18.47 0.50
CA GLN A 298 -32.97 18.87 1.16
C GLN A 298 -33.74 19.98 0.44
N LEU A 299 -33.21 20.56 -0.64
CA LEU A 299 -34.02 21.37 -1.57
C LEU A 299 -34.67 20.54 -2.68
N SER A 300 -36.00 20.40 -2.54
CA SER A 300 -37.01 20.01 -3.54
C SER A 300 -37.08 18.53 -3.96
N ILE A 301 -38.21 17.90 -3.65
CA ILE A 301 -38.57 16.55 -4.12
C ILE A 301 -38.74 16.53 -5.66
N TRP A 302 -39.13 17.65 -6.26
CA TRP A 302 -39.23 17.83 -7.71
C TRP A 302 -37.87 17.89 -8.40
N THR A 303 -36.82 18.39 -7.73
CA THR A 303 -35.46 18.29 -8.26
C THR A 303 -34.95 16.84 -8.18
N LYS A 304 -35.36 16.02 -7.21
CA LYS A 304 -35.00 14.58 -7.16
C LYS A 304 -35.61 13.79 -8.31
N LEU A 305 -36.87 14.02 -8.66
CA LEU A 305 -37.50 13.39 -9.82
C LEU A 305 -36.87 13.89 -11.12
N LYS A 306 -36.69 15.21 -11.26
CA LYS A 306 -36.07 15.82 -12.44
C LYS A 306 -34.59 15.44 -12.58
N LEU A 307 -33.86 15.23 -11.49
CA LEU A 307 -32.48 14.73 -11.48
C LEU A 307 -32.41 13.25 -11.78
N LYS A 308 -33.35 12.40 -11.32
CA LYS A 308 -33.43 10.99 -11.71
C LYS A 308 -33.78 10.85 -13.18
N VAL A 309 -34.78 11.58 -13.67
CA VAL A 309 -35.13 11.63 -15.10
C VAL A 309 -33.98 12.23 -15.90
N ARG A 310 -33.31 13.28 -15.41
CA ARG A 310 -32.13 13.86 -16.07
C ARG A 310 -30.91 12.97 -15.98
N THR A 311 -30.71 12.14 -14.95
CA THR A 311 -29.62 11.15 -14.93
C THR A 311 -29.94 9.99 -15.84
N ILE A 312 -31.21 9.58 -15.96
CA ILE A 312 -31.64 8.58 -16.93
C ILE A 312 -31.45 9.16 -18.34
N VAL A 313 -32.00 10.33 -18.64
CA VAL A 313 -31.87 11.02 -19.94
C VAL A 313 -30.44 11.44 -20.23
N SER A 314 -29.63 11.84 -19.25
CA SER A 314 -28.19 12.12 -19.46
C SER A 314 -27.39 10.85 -19.58
N SER A 315 -27.78 9.74 -18.95
CA SER A 315 -27.18 8.44 -19.21
C SER A 315 -27.54 7.98 -20.61
N PHE A 316 -28.79 8.15 -21.05
CA PHE A 316 -29.23 7.88 -22.43
C PHE A 316 -28.58 8.83 -23.46
N ASN A 317 -28.42 10.11 -23.15
CA ASN A 317 -27.76 11.09 -24.00
C ASN A 317 -26.23 10.94 -23.98
N TYR A 318 -25.66 10.45 -22.88
CA TYR A 318 -24.26 10.04 -22.82
C TYR A 318 -24.07 8.76 -23.65
N ILE A 319 -24.99 7.78 -23.53
CA ILE A 319 -25.03 6.57 -24.37
C ILE A 319 -25.19 6.92 -25.85
N SER A 320 -25.99 7.93 -26.20
CA SER A 320 -26.16 8.37 -27.60
C SER A 320 -25.06 9.32 -28.10
N SER A 321 -24.23 9.87 -27.21
CA SER A 321 -23.06 10.69 -27.57
C SER A 321 -21.74 9.94 -27.45
N ILE A 322 -21.75 8.64 -27.15
CA ILE A 322 -20.61 7.76 -27.41
C ILE A 322 -20.45 7.68 -28.92
N ASN A 323 -19.70 8.65 -29.45
CA ASN A 323 -19.07 8.51 -30.74
C ASN A 323 -18.12 7.32 -30.62
N ILE A 324 -18.48 6.25 -31.33
CA ILE A 324 -17.72 5.01 -31.44
C ILE A 324 -16.40 5.35 -32.15
N GLN A 325 -15.41 5.84 -31.43
CA GLN A 325 -14.02 5.68 -31.83
C GLN A 325 -13.63 4.27 -31.43
N LYS A 326 -13.63 3.38 -32.43
CA LYS A 326 -13.06 2.03 -32.34
C LYS A 326 -11.55 2.16 -32.17
N ASP A 327 -11.09 2.45 -30.96
CA ASP A 327 -9.70 2.15 -30.61
C ASP A 327 -9.60 0.70 -30.11
N THR A 328 -8.63 0.02 -30.68
CA THR A 328 -8.60 -1.42 -30.95
C THR A 328 -7.97 -2.25 -29.84
N VAL A 329 -8.54 -2.22 -28.63
CA VAL A 329 -8.28 -3.27 -27.63
C VAL A 329 -9.62 -3.59 -26.94
N THR A 330 -10.12 -4.81 -27.15
CA THR A 330 -11.35 -5.31 -26.53
C THR A 330 -11.17 -5.44 -25.03
N ASP A 331 -11.42 -4.36 -24.31
CA ASP A 331 -11.26 -4.30 -22.87
C ASP A 331 -12.45 -5.01 -22.20
N SER A 332 -12.19 -6.11 -21.48
CA SER A 332 -13.26 -6.88 -20.85
C SER A 332 -13.98 -6.04 -19.77
N PRO A 333 -15.32 -6.15 -19.65
CA PRO A 333 -16.08 -5.41 -18.65
C PRO A 333 -15.68 -5.81 -17.23
N ILE A 334 -16.01 -4.98 -16.23
CA ILE A 334 -15.74 -5.27 -14.81
C ILE A 334 -16.22 -6.65 -14.38
N THR A 335 -17.39 -7.05 -14.88
CA THR A 335 -18.00 -8.35 -14.60
C THR A 335 -17.17 -9.50 -15.17
N GLY A 336 -16.41 -9.26 -16.23
CA GLY A 336 -15.45 -10.21 -16.81
C GLY A 336 -14.10 -10.27 -16.09
N ARG A 337 -13.76 -9.25 -15.28
CA ARG A 337 -12.49 -9.13 -14.55
C ARG A 337 -12.48 -9.97 -13.27
N TYR A 338 -11.29 -10.25 -12.75
CA TYR A 338 -11.12 -11.14 -11.59
C TYR A 338 -11.75 -10.56 -10.32
N ILE A 339 -11.82 -9.24 -10.16
CA ILE A 339 -12.46 -8.57 -9.01
C ILE A 339 -13.89 -9.04 -8.76
N SER A 340 -14.64 -9.35 -9.83
CA SER A 340 -15.99 -9.89 -9.70
C SER A 340 -15.99 -11.25 -9.01
N HIS A 341 -15.02 -12.11 -9.34
CA HIS A 341 -14.81 -13.40 -8.67
C HIS A 341 -14.39 -13.18 -7.21
N THR A 342 -13.40 -12.33 -6.97
CA THR A 342 -12.91 -12.04 -5.62
C THR A 342 -14.02 -11.53 -4.71
N ILE A 343 -14.90 -10.65 -5.18
CA ILE A 343 -15.99 -10.12 -4.35
C ILE A 343 -17.09 -11.17 -4.17
N PHE A 344 -17.58 -11.79 -5.25
CA PHE A 344 -18.78 -12.64 -5.17
C PHE A 344 -18.51 -14.05 -4.66
N VAL A 345 -17.38 -14.64 -5.06
CA VAL A 345 -17.01 -16.02 -4.68
C VAL A 345 -16.18 -15.98 -3.41
N ASP A 346 -15.05 -15.28 -3.41
CA ASP A 346 -14.11 -15.40 -2.30
C ASP A 346 -14.59 -14.57 -1.09
N LEU A 347 -14.83 -13.27 -1.23
CA LEU A 347 -15.20 -12.41 -0.11
C LEU A 347 -16.57 -12.78 0.47
N LEU A 348 -17.59 -12.89 -0.38
CA LEU A 348 -18.98 -13.09 0.06
C LEU A 348 -19.42 -14.56 0.13
N GLN A 349 -18.67 -15.50 -0.45
CA GLN A 349 -19.03 -16.93 -0.50
C GLN A 349 -20.46 -17.16 -1.02
N LEU A 350 -20.89 -16.37 -2.03
CA LEU A 350 -22.27 -16.43 -2.53
C LEU A 350 -22.60 -17.80 -3.12
N GLU A 351 -21.61 -18.50 -3.67
CA GLU A 351 -21.80 -19.86 -4.21
C GLU A 351 -22.32 -20.84 -3.14
N ILE A 352 -21.72 -20.81 -1.94
CA ILE A 352 -22.06 -21.72 -0.85
C ILE A 352 -23.29 -21.20 -0.10
N LYS A 353 -23.30 -19.91 0.25
CA LYS A 353 -24.33 -19.32 1.12
C LYS A 353 -25.64 -19.03 0.37
N LYS A 354 -25.56 -18.63 -0.91
CA LYS A 354 -26.71 -18.13 -1.70
C LYS A 354 -26.62 -18.55 -3.18
N PRO A 355 -26.70 -19.86 -3.47
CA PRO A 355 -26.44 -20.40 -4.82
C PRO A 355 -27.36 -19.81 -5.89
N LEU A 356 -28.62 -19.51 -5.56
CA LEU A 356 -29.56 -18.88 -6.49
C LEU A 356 -29.12 -17.46 -6.89
N LEU A 357 -28.70 -16.64 -5.92
CA LEU A 357 -28.23 -15.28 -6.18
C LEU A 357 -26.88 -15.29 -6.92
N TYR A 358 -26.01 -16.25 -6.61
CA TYR A 358 -24.79 -16.47 -7.38
C TYR A 358 -25.10 -16.82 -8.85
N TYR A 359 -26.06 -17.72 -9.10
CA TYR A 359 -26.46 -18.09 -10.46
C TYR A 359 -27.10 -16.91 -11.21
N THR A 360 -27.94 -16.09 -10.57
CA THR A 360 -28.50 -14.89 -11.22
C THR A 360 -27.42 -13.87 -11.57
N LEU A 361 -26.45 -13.64 -10.68
CA LEU A 361 -25.30 -12.78 -10.97
C LEU A 361 -24.42 -13.35 -12.08
N ARG A 362 -24.23 -14.67 -12.14
CA ARG A 362 -23.49 -15.35 -13.22
C ARG A 362 -24.20 -15.22 -14.56
N CYS A 363 -25.52 -15.39 -14.60
CA CYS A 363 -26.33 -15.13 -15.78
C CYS A 363 -26.25 -13.66 -16.20
N ALA A 364 -26.36 -12.72 -15.24
CA ALA A 364 -26.21 -11.29 -15.51
C ALA A 364 -24.81 -10.96 -16.06
N LYS A 365 -23.76 -11.56 -15.51
CA LYS A 365 -22.38 -11.44 -16.02
C LYS A 365 -22.31 -11.90 -17.48
N GLU A 366 -22.83 -13.08 -17.80
CA GLU A 366 -22.84 -13.61 -19.17
C GLU A 366 -23.62 -12.70 -20.13
N LEU A 367 -24.75 -12.14 -19.70
CA LEU A 367 -25.51 -11.16 -20.47
C LEU A 367 -24.73 -9.85 -20.70
N THR A 368 -24.00 -9.36 -19.68
CA THR A 368 -23.14 -8.18 -19.83
C THR A 368 -21.95 -8.41 -20.75
N LEU A 369 -21.41 -9.64 -20.80
CA LEU A 369 -20.32 -10.00 -21.70
C LEU A 369 -20.77 -10.08 -23.16
N ARG A 370 -22.03 -10.48 -23.41
CA ARG A 370 -22.60 -10.57 -24.75
C ARG A 370 -23.02 -9.22 -25.36
N SER A 371 -23.17 -8.20 -24.52
CA SER A 371 -23.72 -6.91 -24.95
C SER A 371 -22.66 -5.82 -24.93
N SER A 372 -22.22 -5.38 -26.12
CA SER A 372 -21.22 -4.32 -26.27
C SER A 372 -21.63 -3.00 -25.60
N LEU A 373 -22.92 -2.68 -25.60
CA LEU A 373 -23.43 -1.47 -24.94
C LEU A 373 -23.11 -1.47 -23.43
N PHE A 374 -23.30 -2.60 -22.75
CA PHE A 374 -23.03 -2.69 -21.31
C PHE A 374 -21.53 -2.72 -21.03
N THR A 375 -20.73 -3.35 -21.90
CA THR A 375 -19.27 -3.31 -21.76
C THR A 375 -18.74 -1.89 -21.88
N ASP A 376 -19.23 -1.13 -22.84
CA ASP A 376 -18.78 0.24 -23.09
C ASP A 376 -19.20 1.18 -21.96
N ILE A 377 -20.43 1.07 -21.48
CA ILE A 377 -20.91 1.83 -20.31
C ILE A 377 -20.08 1.49 -19.06
N SER A 378 -19.83 0.21 -18.80
CA SER A 378 -19.06 -0.24 -17.64
C SER A 378 -17.62 0.26 -17.70
N ASN A 379 -16.97 0.12 -18.85
CA ASN A 379 -15.61 0.58 -19.08
C ASN A 379 -15.49 2.11 -18.98
N ASN A 380 -16.43 2.86 -19.55
CA ASN A 380 -16.43 4.32 -19.48
C ASN A 380 -16.68 4.83 -18.06
N ALA A 381 -17.61 4.22 -17.31
CA ALA A 381 -17.84 4.56 -15.91
C ALA A 381 -16.60 4.29 -15.06
N LEU A 382 -15.96 3.14 -15.28
CA LEU A 382 -14.74 2.74 -14.59
C LEU A 382 -13.58 3.66 -14.91
N ASN A 383 -13.32 3.91 -16.19
CA ASN A 383 -12.22 4.77 -16.62
C ASN A 383 -12.39 6.18 -16.04
N ASN A 384 -13.62 6.70 -16.03
CA ASN A 384 -13.93 7.96 -15.35
C ASN A 384 -13.65 7.91 -13.85
N ILE A 385 -13.96 6.80 -13.16
CA ILE A 385 -13.67 6.64 -11.73
C ILE A 385 -12.15 6.56 -11.50
N LEU A 386 -11.44 5.71 -12.24
CA LEU A 386 -9.98 5.55 -12.14
C LEU A 386 -9.26 6.86 -12.44
N GLN A 387 -9.61 7.52 -13.55
CA GLN A 387 -8.97 8.77 -13.96
C GLN A 387 -9.25 9.89 -12.95
N LYS A 388 -10.46 9.98 -12.39
CA LYS A 388 -10.80 11.01 -11.39
C LYS A 388 -10.21 10.73 -10.00
N ARG A 389 -10.02 9.45 -9.62
CA ARG A 389 -9.67 9.05 -8.24
C ARG A 389 -8.24 8.60 -8.06
N LEU A 390 -7.69 7.84 -8.99
CA LEU A 390 -6.39 7.18 -8.84
C LEU A 390 -5.31 7.84 -9.72
N THR A 391 -5.63 8.14 -10.98
CA THR A 391 -4.66 8.70 -11.93
C THR A 391 -4.61 10.23 -11.91
N ASN A 392 -5.50 10.90 -11.16
CA ASN A 392 -5.43 12.35 -11.03
C ASN A 392 -4.24 12.74 -10.15
N ASN A 393 -3.29 13.48 -10.72
CA ASN A 393 -2.13 14.04 -10.04
C ASN A 393 -2.48 14.77 -8.72
N LEU A 394 -3.64 15.44 -8.68
CA LEU A 394 -4.14 16.10 -7.46
C LEU A 394 -4.59 15.10 -6.39
N ALA A 395 -5.18 13.97 -6.80
CA ALA A 395 -5.59 12.91 -5.89
C ALA A 395 -4.37 12.21 -5.30
N ILE A 396 -3.36 11.89 -6.12
CA ILE A 396 -2.08 11.33 -5.67
C ILE A 396 -1.44 12.25 -4.62
N GLY A 397 -1.35 13.56 -4.89
CA GLY A 397 -0.87 14.54 -3.91
C GLY A 397 -1.67 14.53 -2.60
N SER A 398 -3.01 14.42 -2.68
CA SER A 398 -3.86 14.34 -1.49
C SER A 398 -3.66 13.06 -0.66
N TYR A 399 -3.34 11.93 -1.32
CA TYR A 399 -3.03 10.68 -0.63
C TYR A 399 -1.67 10.74 0.04
N ILE A 400 -0.66 11.29 -0.62
CA ILE A 400 0.67 11.48 -0.01
C ILE A 400 0.58 12.42 1.17
N ARG A 401 -0.21 13.50 1.07
CA ARG A 401 -0.50 14.40 2.19
C ARG A 401 -1.15 13.66 3.37
N LEU A 402 -2.10 12.78 3.09
CA LEU A 402 -2.72 11.95 4.13
C LEU A 402 -1.71 11.05 4.81
N ILE A 403 -0.79 10.43 4.04
CA ILE A 403 0.30 9.61 4.57
C ILE A 403 1.22 10.48 5.42
N ARG A 404 1.62 11.68 4.95
CA ARG A 404 2.44 12.61 5.72
C ARG A 404 1.81 12.97 7.04
N HIS A 405 0.56 13.44 7.07
CA HIS A 405 -0.12 13.79 8.32
C HIS A 405 -0.33 12.59 9.25
N THR A 406 -0.33 11.36 8.71
CA THR A 406 -0.46 10.14 9.51
C THR A 406 0.87 9.76 10.16
N ILE A 407 1.99 9.87 9.44
CA ILE A 407 3.33 9.51 9.94
C ILE A 407 3.95 10.66 10.74
N PHE A 408 3.76 11.90 10.29
CA PHE A 408 4.33 13.14 10.82
C PHE A 408 3.21 14.19 11.04
N PRO A 409 2.38 14.06 12.10
CA PRO A 409 1.23 14.94 12.32
C PRO A 409 1.60 16.43 12.43
N ASN A 410 2.79 16.70 12.98
CA ASN A 410 3.32 18.03 13.23
C ASN A 410 4.38 18.48 12.21
N ASP A 411 4.58 17.70 11.13
CA ASP A 411 5.61 17.94 10.11
C ASP A 411 7.03 18.17 10.68
N ASN A 412 7.35 17.52 11.80
CA ASN A 412 8.66 17.59 12.44
C ASN A 412 9.12 16.18 12.87
N GLY A 413 8.74 15.74 14.06
CA GLY A 413 8.96 14.38 14.54
C GLY A 413 7.94 13.39 13.98
N MET A 414 8.33 12.11 13.97
CA MET A 414 7.36 11.03 13.74
C MET A 414 6.37 11.00 14.90
N GLY A 415 5.09 10.82 14.60
CA GLY A 415 4.06 10.76 15.63
C GLY A 415 4.34 9.66 16.66
N PRO A 416 3.81 9.78 17.90
CA PRO A 416 4.00 8.75 18.92
C PRO A 416 3.47 7.42 18.40
N ARG A 417 4.18 6.32 18.69
CA ARG A 417 3.71 4.97 18.34
C ARG A 417 2.36 4.78 19.03
N THR A 418 1.31 4.58 18.25
CA THR A 418 -0.01 4.31 18.83
C THR A 418 0.07 3.00 19.59
N VAL A 419 -0.33 3.03 20.87
CA VAL A 419 -0.50 1.82 21.66
C VAL A 419 -1.57 0.98 20.99
N ILE A 420 -1.20 -0.24 20.59
CA ILE A 420 -2.12 -1.16 19.93
C ILE A 420 -2.98 -1.75 21.04
N PRO A 421 -4.32 -1.62 20.98
CA PRO A 421 -5.18 -2.26 21.96
C PRO A 421 -5.01 -3.78 21.88
N THR A 422 -4.98 -4.46 23.03
CA THR A 422 -4.80 -5.91 23.13
C THR A 422 -5.94 -6.54 23.94
N GLY A 423 -6.34 -7.77 23.59
CA GLY A 423 -7.40 -8.48 24.30
C GLY A 423 -8.79 -7.91 24.02
N GLU A 424 -9.58 -7.68 25.06
CA GLU A 424 -10.99 -7.25 24.95
C GLU A 424 -11.16 -5.90 24.23
N GLU A 425 -10.26 -4.95 24.45
CA GLU A 425 -10.29 -3.66 23.75
C GLU A 425 -10.15 -3.81 22.23
N PHE A 426 -9.37 -4.81 21.79
CA PHE A 426 -9.21 -5.09 20.36
C PHE A 426 -10.45 -5.75 19.77
N GLU A 427 -11.13 -6.61 20.53
CA GLU A 427 -12.41 -7.19 20.13
C GLU A 427 -13.53 -6.15 20.01
N GLU A 428 -13.59 -5.20 20.95
CA GLU A 428 -14.48 -4.04 20.85
C GLU A 428 -14.17 -3.19 19.62
N PHE A 429 -12.88 -2.94 19.36
CA PHE A 429 -12.45 -2.25 18.18
C PHE A 429 -12.91 -2.97 16.90
N LYS A 430 -12.74 -4.29 16.80
CA LYS A 430 -13.24 -5.08 15.65
C LYS A 430 -14.75 -4.96 15.48
N ARG A 431 -15.53 -5.08 16.57
CA ARG A 431 -16.99 -4.92 16.53
C ARG A 431 -17.42 -3.55 16.03
N GLN A 432 -16.75 -2.48 16.46
CA GLN A 432 -17.01 -1.13 15.97
C GLN A 432 -16.76 -1.02 14.46
N ARG A 433 -15.67 -1.62 13.97
CA ARG A 433 -15.31 -1.61 12.55
C ARG A 433 -16.32 -2.37 11.69
N VAL A 434 -16.82 -3.51 12.17
CA VAL A 434 -17.90 -4.26 11.51
C VAL A 434 -19.16 -3.39 11.34
N SER A 435 -19.56 -2.65 12.38
CA SER A 435 -20.72 -1.74 12.33
C SER A 435 -20.54 -0.61 11.31
N GLU A 436 -19.35 0.00 11.24
CA GLU A 436 -19.05 1.04 10.25
C GLU A 436 -19.11 0.52 8.81
N ILE A 437 -18.59 -0.69 8.56
CA ILE A 437 -18.66 -1.33 7.25
C ILE A 437 -20.12 -1.65 6.90
N SER A 438 -20.90 -2.19 7.84
CA SER A 438 -22.33 -2.47 7.63
C SER A 438 -23.10 -1.21 7.26
N THR A 439 -22.85 -0.11 7.98
CA THR A 439 -23.49 1.19 7.73
C THR A 439 -23.20 1.66 6.30
N VAL A 440 -21.96 1.51 5.81
CA VAL A 440 -21.62 1.86 4.41
C VAL A 440 -22.40 0.99 3.42
N LEU A 441 -22.49 -0.32 3.67
CA LEU A 441 -23.20 -1.24 2.78
C LEU A 441 -24.71 -0.97 2.74
N GLU A 442 -25.31 -0.62 3.87
CA GLU A 442 -26.71 -0.20 3.99
C GLU A 442 -26.98 1.13 3.28
N LEU A 443 -26.08 2.11 3.47
CA LEU A 443 -26.18 3.40 2.79
C LEU A 443 -26.16 3.26 1.27
N HIS A 444 -25.44 2.28 0.73
CA HIS A 444 -25.41 2.03 -0.71
C HIS A 444 -26.45 1.01 -1.19
N HIS A 445 -27.34 0.54 -0.31
CA HIS A 445 -28.31 -0.54 -0.56
C HIS A 445 -27.66 -1.86 -1.05
N VAL A 446 -26.35 -2.00 -0.90
CA VAL A 446 -25.60 -3.20 -1.29
C VAL A 446 -25.97 -4.35 -0.37
N SER A 447 -26.17 -4.07 0.93
CA SER A 447 -26.64 -5.07 1.89
C SER A 447 -28.00 -5.65 1.50
N SER A 448 -28.93 -4.84 0.97
CA SER A 448 -30.24 -5.34 0.51
C SER A 448 -30.12 -6.14 -0.79
N ILE A 449 -29.33 -5.68 -1.76
CA ILE A 449 -29.18 -6.33 -3.07
C ILE A 449 -28.43 -7.67 -2.95
N LEU A 450 -27.32 -7.69 -2.21
CA LEU A 450 -26.48 -8.88 -2.05
C LEU A 450 -26.86 -9.69 -0.79
N SER A 451 -27.80 -9.18 0.01
CA SER A 451 -28.24 -9.77 1.28
C SER A 451 -27.06 -10.11 2.20
N ILE A 452 -26.12 -9.18 2.35
CA ILE A 452 -24.90 -9.39 3.15
C ILE A 452 -25.27 -9.41 4.64
N SER A 453 -24.94 -10.50 5.35
CA SER A 453 -25.15 -10.59 6.80
C SER A 453 -24.01 -9.93 7.57
N GLN A 454 -24.29 -9.48 8.79
CA GLN A 454 -23.27 -8.91 9.67
C GLN A 454 -22.16 -9.93 9.99
N ASP A 455 -22.50 -11.22 10.07
CA ASP A 455 -21.55 -12.31 10.29
C ASP A 455 -20.51 -12.41 9.17
N GLN A 456 -20.90 -12.17 7.91
CA GLN A 456 -19.95 -12.17 6.77
C GLN A 456 -18.94 -11.04 6.87
N ILE A 457 -19.37 -9.89 7.39
CA ILE A 457 -18.49 -8.75 7.63
C ILE A 457 -17.55 -9.05 8.81
N SER A 458 -18.05 -9.71 9.86
CA SER A 458 -17.22 -10.18 10.98
C SER A 458 -16.16 -11.16 10.51
N GLU A 459 -16.53 -12.19 9.74
CA GLU A 459 -15.63 -13.19 9.18
C GLU A 459 -14.51 -12.52 8.35
N PHE A 460 -14.86 -11.51 7.53
CA PHE A 460 -13.87 -10.75 6.77
C PHE A 460 -12.91 -9.94 7.65
N VAL A 461 -13.44 -9.25 8.67
CA VAL A 461 -12.64 -8.47 9.63
C VAL A 461 -11.72 -9.39 10.43
N GLU A 462 -12.20 -10.58 10.80
CA GLU A 462 -11.43 -11.62 11.46
C GLU A 462 -10.30 -12.15 10.56
N CYS A 463 -10.57 -12.43 9.29
CA CYS A 463 -9.56 -12.89 8.33
C CYS A 463 -8.38 -11.92 8.23
N ILE A 464 -8.64 -10.60 8.15
CA ILE A 464 -7.58 -9.58 8.12
C ILE A 464 -6.80 -9.52 9.45
N SER A 465 -7.44 -9.93 10.54
CA SER A 465 -6.92 -9.83 11.90
C SER A 465 -6.08 -11.02 12.36
N VAL A 466 -6.02 -12.11 11.59
CA VAL A 466 -5.41 -13.37 12.02
C VAL A 466 -3.90 -13.26 12.23
N ASN A 467 -3.14 -12.80 11.23
CA ASN A 467 -1.68 -12.84 11.29
C ASN A 467 -1.00 -11.67 10.56
N GLN A 468 -0.19 -10.91 11.30
CA GLN A 468 0.60 -9.79 10.79
C GLN A 468 1.61 -10.22 9.71
N LYS A 469 2.27 -11.37 9.85
CA LYS A 469 3.27 -11.86 8.88
C LYS A 469 2.61 -12.17 7.53
N CYS A 470 1.41 -12.71 7.53
CA CYS A 470 0.64 -12.98 6.30
C CYS A 470 0.22 -11.68 5.60
N ASN A 471 -0.22 -10.68 6.37
CA ASN A 471 -0.54 -9.34 5.86
C ASN A 471 0.69 -8.65 5.26
N LYS A 472 1.84 -8.78 5.94
CA LYS A 472 3.13 -8.27 5.46
C LYS A 472 3.50 -8.88 4.11
N LEU A 473 3.40 -10.20 3.98
CA LEU A 473 3.67 -10.87 2.70
C LEU A 473 2.69 -10.43 1.60
N LEU A 474 1.41 -10.21 1.92
CA LEU A 474 0.44 -9.67 0.95
C LEU A 474 0.86 -8.28 0.43
N TYR A 475 1.32 -7.39 1.31
CA TYR A 475 1.80 -6.08 0.88
C TYR A 475 3.02 -6.16 -0.01
N TYR A 476 3.99 -7.02 0.33
CA TYR A 476 5.13 -7.23 -0.56
C TYR A 476 4.71 -7.76 -1.91
N ARG A 477 3.71 -8.65 -1.97
CA ARG A 477 3.14 -9.12 -3.23
C ARG A 477 2.49 -7.99 -4.03
N PHE A 478 1.81 -7.04 -3.39
CA PHE A 478 1.28 -5.85 -4.07
C PHE A 478 2.41 -4.94 -4.60
N VAL A 479 3.48 -4.75 -3.83
CA VAL A 479 4.64 -3.95 -4.26
C VAL A 479 5.36 -4.63 -5.42
N ASP A 480 5.64 -5.93 -5.35
CA ASP A 480 6.25 -6.74 -6.42
C ASP A 480 5.43 -6.64 -7.71
N CYS A 481 4.11 -6.74 -7.59
CA CYS A 481 3.17 -6.58 -8.70
C CYS A 481 3.27 -5.20 -9.36
N LEU A 482 3.31 -4.12 -8.55
CA LEU A 482 3.48 -2.76 -9.08
C LEU A 482 4.82 -2.59 -9.77
N LEU A 483 5.91 -3.07 -9.15
CA LEU A 483 7.25 -2.97 -9.72
C LEU A 483 7.37 -3.75 -11.03
N ALA A 484 6.76 -4.94 -11.13
CA ALA A 484 6.77 -5.72 -12.37
C ALA A 484 6.12 -4.97 -13.54
N HIS A 485 5.08 -4.18 -13.31
CA HIS A 485 4.48 -3.33 -14.34
C HIS A 485 5.34 -2.12 -14.69
N MET A 486 5.98 -1.51 -13.70
CA MET A 486 6.90 -0.39 -13.93
C MET A 486 8.14 -0.81 -14.74
N VAL A 487 8.69 -2.01 -14.49
CA VAL A 487 9.83 -2.53 -15.27
C VAL A 487 9.40 -2.91 -16.70
N LYS A 488 8.18 -3.41 -16.86
CA LYS A 488 7.65 -3.77 -18.18
C LYS A 488 7.45 -2.56 -19.08
N SER A 489 7.08 -1.39 -18.54
CA SER A 489 6.95 -0.17 -19.35
C SER A 489 8.29 0.28 -19.94
N ASP A 490 9.39 0.16 -19.18
CA ASP A 490 10.71 0.55 -19.65
C ASP A 490 11.22 -0.30 -20.81
N MET A 491 10.97 -1.61 -20.76
CA MET A 491 11.40 -2.54 -21.81
C MET A 491 10.59 -2.39 -23.12
N ASN A 492 9.46 -1.68 -23.10
CA ASN A 492 8.71 -1.35 -24.32
C ASN A 492 9.17 -0.03 -24.98
N VAL A 493 10.02 0.75 -24.30
CA VAL A 493 10.59 2.02 -24.79
C VAL A 493 11.96 1.80 -25.46
N ILE A 494 12.59 0.65 -25.22
CA ILE A 494 13.82 0.17 -25.89
C ILE A 494 13.43 -0.72 -27.06
#